data_AF-C8Z5F1-F1
#
_entry.id   AF-C8Z5F1-F1
#
_cell.length_a   1.000
_cell.length_b   1.000
_cell.length_c   1.000
_cell.angle_alpha   90.00
_cell.angle_beta   90.00
_cell.angle_gamma   90.00
#
_symmetry.space_group_name_H-M   'P 1'
#
loop_
_entity.id
_entity.type
_entity.pdbx_description
1 polymer ?
#
loop_
_entity_poly.entity_id
_entity_poly.type
_entity_poly.pdbx_seq_one_letter_code
_entity_poly.pdbx_strand_id
1 'polypeptide(L)'
;MRPRRRGLAYHHTKPKGQLSQGHYPTTSNDGQRRKVGNSEAFQSFDIWKNLDRIRSTKKNAGQFIKGSLLILPMRTEDKQQFDECMDELHKYISKDILRCYPQKEQKDEGMLFYIVLKDFNILDSCFVLSVLLAFQKRLWMAPSEKSYFRVPKNINLTGSFYLPKNIETGRGHIITSYRREQPSSSIVEVGFNVVPDFQQFQVKACHVSKFMNELSNFFSQVEFGKCEANVINYFKREYNRTYSQISLALYELPLIGDGLFDIKSYISKTRPIIETSKAQMIKHISEMKAYNEISGLQGDQFPRQQRPLSNSPSSNSISSSQTIEAGATSYQTQPQRHAVNKPSNVLNSSNRHSGPKTFEDGRYSEGNKPGFMTQDEIKQHCIGTIKASMDAVKKKSSYQILKTYVRCPRQNYIDIVYQNLNDLRSKTNCNIVVLNLNNLHESQMWLESLNTTNYTSFAQAPHPSTIRVISIGGVGEYIVKALELILNILEH
;
A
#
# COMPACT_ATOMS: atom_id res chain seq x y z
N MET A 1 -44.08 91.83 -20.57
CA MET A 1 -44.77 90.57 -20.92
C MET A 1 -44.52 89.53 -19.83
N ARG A 2 -45.59 89.08 -19.15
CA ARG A 2 -45.65 87.86 -18.30
C ARG A 2 -45.98 86.65 -19.22
N PRO A 3 -45.91 85.35 -18.80
CA PRO A 3 -45.90 84.87 -17.41
C PRO A 3 -44.95 83.69 -17.05
N ARG A 4 -44.82 83.51 -15.72
CA ARG A 4 -44.53 82.28 -14.98
C ARG A 4 -45.55 81.14 -15.26
N ARG A 5 -45.10 79.87 -15.26
CA ARG A 5 -45.75 78.66 -14.69
C ARG A 5 -44.64 77.66 -14.33
N ARG A 6 -44.39 77.33 -13.05
CA ARG A 6 -45.03 76.33 -12.14
C ARG A 6 -45.00 74.88 -12.65
N GLY A 7 -44.18 74.06 -11.97
CA GLY A 7 -44.59 72.78 -11.36
C GLY A 7 -44.38 71.51 -12.18
N LEU A 8 -43.55 70.59 -11.67
CA LEU A 8 -43.98 69.31 -11.10
C LEU A 8 -42.74 68.46 -10.73
N ALA A 9 -42.67 68.06 -9.45
CA ALA A 9 -41.82 66.97 -9.00
C ALA A 9 -42.45 65.64 -9.44
N TYR A 10 -41.64 64.73 -9.99
CA TYR A 10 -41.95 63.31 -10.05
C TYR A 10 -40.71 62.50 -9.67
N HIS A 11 -40.85 61.77 -8.56
CA HIS A 11 -40.03 60.62 -8.23
C HIS A 11 -40.24 59.51 -9.28
N HIS A 12 -39.17 59.01 -9.89
CA HIS A 12 -39.11 57.68 -10.49
C HIS A 12 -37.71 57.10 -10.23
N THR A 13 -37.58 56.28 -9.18
CA THR A 13 -37.46 54.80 -9.25
C THR A 13 -36.23 54.31 -10.02
N LYS A 14 -35.29 53.70 -9.28
CA LYS A 14 -34.14 52.93 -9.77
C LYS A 14 -34.51 51.98 -10.92
N PRO A 15 -33.67 51.82 -11.95
CA PRO A 15 -33.51 50.55 -12.63
C PRO A 15 -32.48 49.72 -11.86
N LYS A 16 -32.92 48.55 -11.37
CA LYS A 16 -32.09 47.48 -10.82
C LYS A 16 -31.11 46.99 -11.90
N GLY A 17 -29.81 47.17 -11.66
CA GLY A 17 -28.75 46.48 -12.40
C GLY A 17 -28.79 44.98 -12.10
N GLN A 18 -28.63 44.19 -13.16
CA GLN A 18 -28.91 42.75 -13.25
C GLN A 18 -28.14 41.88 -12.25
N LEU A 19 -28.90 40.99 -11.62
CA LEU A 19 -28.45 39.84 -10.84
C LEU A 19 -27.99 38.71 -11.78
N SER A 20 -26.74 38.28 -11.62
CA SER A 20 -26.34 36.89 -11.86
C SER A 20 -25.23 36.53 -10.86
N GLN A 21 -25.62 36.41 -9.59
CA GLN A 21 -24.88 35.64 -8.61
C GLN A 21 -25.80 34.51 -8.17
N GLY A 22 -25.36 33.28 -8.37
CA GLY A 22 -26.08 32.07 -7.93
C GLY A 22 -26.46 32.20 -6.46
N HIS A 23 -27.77 32.33 -6.20
CA HIS A 23 -28.30 32.41 -4.85
C HIS A 23 -28.38 30.99 -4.29
N TYR A 24 -27.36 30.58 -3.55
CA TYR A 24 -27.50 29.48 -2.61
C TYR A 24 -28.27 29.97 -1.38
N PRO A 25 -29.23 29.20 -0.84
CA PRO A 25 -29.93 29.59 0.37
C PRO A 25 -28.94 29.69 1.54
N THR A 26 -28.75 30.89 2.07
CA THR A 26 -28.06 31.14 3.34
C THR A 26 -28.97 30.75 4.49
N THR A 27 -28.52 29.85 5.38
CA THR A 27 -29.25 29.56 6.61
C THR A 27 -29.24 30.76 7.55
N SER A 28 -30.41 31.16 8.07
CA SER A 28 -30.54 32.25 9.04
C SER A 28 -29.89 31.88 10.37
N ASN A 29 -28.84 32.61 10.74
CA ASN A 29 -28.24 32.54 12.08
C ASN A 29 -29.03 33.43 13.03
N ASP A 30 -30.10 32.91 13.61
CA ASP A 30 -30.70 33.53 14.78
C ASP A 30 -29.79 33.28 16.01
N GLY A 31 -29.12 34.37 16.41
CA GLY A 31 -28.68 34.66 17.76
C GLY A 31 -28.05 33.53 18.59
N GLN A 32 -26.76 33.25 18.39
CA GLN A 32 -25.94 32.71 19.49
C GLN A 32 -24.64 33.51 19.64
N ARG A 33 -24.53 34.12 20.82
CA ARG A 33 -23.33 34.79 21.34
C ARG A 33 -22.09 33.92 21.11
N ARG A 34 -21.04 34.54 20.56
CA ARG A 34 -19.68 33.99 20.48
C ARG A 34 -19.22 33.49 21.85
N LYS A 35 -19.31 32.19 22.10
CA LYS A 35 -18.44 31.51 23.05
C LYS A 35 -17.24 31.00 22.27
N VAL A 36 -16.09 31.59 22.53
CA VAL A 36 -14.78 31.04 22.19
C VAL A 36 -14.60 29.80 23.08
N GLY A 37 -15.17 28.68 22.63
CA GLY A 37 -15.03 27.37 23.25
C GLY A 37 -14.36 26.46 22.23
N ASN A 38 -13.31 25.76 22.68
CA ASN A 38 -12.51 24.72 22.01
C ASN A 38 -12.96 24.30 20.61
N SER A 39 -12.01 24.31 19.66
CA SER A 39 -12.10 23.72 18.32
C SER A 39 -12.39 22.22 18.38
N GLU A 40 -13.60 21.82 18.76
CA GLU A 40 -14.15 20.53 18.38
C GLU A 40 -14.30 20.53 16.85
N ALA A 41 -13.69 19.53 16.20
CA ALA A 41 -13.68 19.42 14.75
C ALA A 41 -15.13 19.43 14.22
N PHE A 42 -15.56 20.53 13.62
CA PHE A 42 -16.90 20.63 13.02
C PHE A 42 -17.12 19.49 12.03
N GLN A 43 -18.11 18.64 12.33
CA GLN A 43 -18.56 17.54 11.49
C GLN A 43 -20.07 17.69 11.29
N SER A 44 -20.45 18.11 10.08
CA SER A 44 -21.84 18.08 9.64
C SER A 44 -21.97 17.16 8.44
N PHE A 45 -23.11 16.48 8.36
CA PHE A 45 -23.51 15.62 7.25
C PHE A 45 -24.43 16.34 6.26
N ASP A 46 -24.74 17.61 6.54
CA ASP A 46 -25.50 18.50 5.68
C ASP A 46 -24.55 19.21 4.71
N ILE A 47 -24.80 19.04 3.41
CA ILE A 47 -23.96 19.62 2.36
C ILE A 47 -23.96 21.15 2.45
N TRP A 48 -25.10 21.77 2.75
CA TRP A 48 -25.23 23.23 2.83
C TRP A 48 -24.36 23.84 3.92
N LYS A 49 -24.39 23.26 5.12
CA LYS A 49 -23.59 23.75 6.26
C LYS A 49 -22.09 23.65 6.01
N ASN A 50 -21.65 22.59 5.32
CA ASN A 50 -20.24 22.47 4.94
C ASN A 50 -19.87 23.46 3.83
N LEU A 51 -20.77 23.69 2.86
CA LEU A 51 -20.54 24.63 1.77
C LEU A 51 -20.39 26.08 2.28
N ASP A 52 -21.24 26.52 3.20
CA ASP A 52 -21.14 27.85 3.83
C ASP A 52 -19.86 28.00 4.66
N ARG A 53 -19.40 26.91 5.29
CA ARG A 53 -18.10 26.88 5.98
C ARG A 53 -16.94 27.04 5.00
N ILE A 54 -16.94 26.34 3.87
CA ILE A 54 -15.90 26.51 2.85
C ILE A 54 -15.93 27.95 2.30
N ARG A 55 -17.13 28.50 2.02
CA ARG A 55 -17.30 29.88 1.55
C ARG A 55 -16.70 30.91 2.50
N SER A 56 -16.87 30.72 3.81
CA SER A 56 -16.37 31.64 4.83
C SER A 56 -14.88 31.48 5.15
N THR A 57 -14.32 30.27 5.02
CA THR A 57 -12.94 29.96 5.42
C THR A 57 -11.93 29.99 4.28
N LYS A 58 -12.36 29.81 3.03
CA LYS A 58 -11.48 29.72 1.87
C LYS A 58 -11.53 31.00 1.05
N LYS A 59 -10.38 31.67 0.96
CA LYS A 59 -10.22 32.91 0.20
C LYS A 59 -10.54 32.66 -1.28
N ASN A 60 -11.32 33.55 -1.88
CA ASN A 60 -11.71 33.53 -3.29
C ASN A 60 -12.42 32.24 -3.75
N ALA A 61 -13.06 31.49 -2.85
CA ALA A 61 -13.70 30.22 -3.22
C ALA A 61 -14.84 30.34 -4.24
N GLY A 62 -15.46 31.53 -4.35
CA GLY A 62 -16.51 31.82 -5.34
C GLY A 62 -15.97 32.31 -6.70
N GLN A 63 -14.67 32.52 -6.84
CA GLN A 63 -14.08 32.94 -8.12
C GLN A 63 -13.97 31.73 -9.05
N PHE A 64 -14.38 31.91 -10.31
CA PHE A 64 -14.23 30.86 -11.34
C PHE A 64 -12.76 30.56 -11.64
N ILE A 65 -12.46 29.28 -11.80
CA ILE A 65 -11.14 28.81 -12.22
C ILE A 65 -11.12 28.81 -13.76
N LYS A 66 -10.27 29.65 -14.35
CA LYS A 66 -10.23 29.89 -15.80
C LYS A 66 -9.89 28.61 -16.57
N GLY A 67 -10.69 28.27 -17.58
CA GLY A 67 -10.44 27.09 -18.42
C GLY A 67 -10.59 25.77 -17.68
N SER A 68 -11.22 25.78 -16.51
CA SER A 68 -11.42 24.57 -15.72
C SER A 68 -12.37 23.61 -16.40
N LEU A 69 -11.99 22.34 -16.38
CA LEU A 69 -12.77 21.24 -16.91
C LEU A 69 -12.60 20.04 -15.99
N LEU A 70 -13.71 19.50 -15.52
CA LEU A 70 -13.77 18.25 -14.79
C LEU A 70 -14.79 17.34 -15.46
N ILE A 71 -14.43 16.07 -15.61
CA ILE A 71 -15.33 15.04 -16.12
C ILE A 71 -15.43 13.90 -15.09
N LEU A 72 -16.66 13.60 -14.68
CA LEU A 72 -17.00 12.49 -13.79
C LEU A 72 -17.92 11.52 -14.55
N PRO A 73 -17.39 10.42 -15.11
CA PRO A 73 -18.21 9.34 -15.65
C PRO A 73 -18.85 8.56 -14.50
N MET A 74 -20.17 8.42 -14.51
CA MET A 74 -20.94 7.76 -13.45
C MET A 74 -21.96 6.80 -14.04
N ARG A 75 -22.12 5.65 -13.38
CA ARG A 75 -23.10 4.62 -13.74
C ARG A 75 -24.25 4.60 -12.75
N THR A 76 -25.45 4.39 -13.24
CA THR A 76 -26.66 4.18 -12.43
C THR A 76 -27.53 3.09 -13.06
N GLU A 77 -28.20 2.30 -12.23
CA GLU A 77 -29.21 1.33 -12.65
C GLU A 77 -30.60 2.00 -12.75
N ASP A 78 -30.85 2.99 -11.89
CA ASP A 78 -32.10 3.75 -11.87
C ASP A 78 -31.90 5.12 -12.54
N LYS A 79 -32.39 5.25 -13.77
CA LYS A 79 -32.39 6.50 -14.53
C LYS A 79 -33.27 7.56 -13.88
N GLN A 80 -34.44 7.18 -13.37
CA GLN A 80 -35.44 8.10 -12.85
C GLN A 80 -34.90 8.85 -11.62
N GLN A 81 -34.36 8.13 -10.65
CA GLN A 81 -33.76 8.74 -9.45
C GLN A 81 -32.55 9.61 -9.79
N PHE A 82 -31.77 9.21 -10.80
CA PHE A 82 -30.62 9.99 -11.24
C PHE A 82 -31.06 11.30 -11.90
N ASP A 83 -32.07 11.27 -12.77
CA ASP A 83 -32.63 12.46 -13.40
C ASP A 83 -33.21 13.42 -12.36
N GLU A 84 -33.94 12.92 -11.35
CA GLU A 84 -34.43 13.74 -10.23
C GLU A 84 -33.30 14.44 -9.47
N CYS A 85 -32.21 13.72 -9.17
CA CYS A 85 -31.05 14.30 -8.51
C CYS A 85 -30.37 15.37 -9.37
N MET A 86 -30.26 15.13 -10.67
CA MET A 86 -29.69 16.09 -11.63
C MET A 86 -30.57 17.33 -11.80
N ASP A 87 -31.89 17.17 -11.84
CA ASP A 87 -32.84 18.28 -11.90
C ASP A 87 -32.74 19.15 -10.64
N GLU A 88 -32.65 18.54 -9.46
CA GLU A 88 -32.40 19.27 -8.21
C GLU A 88 -31.05 19.99 -8.21
N LEU A 89 -29.99 19.40 -8.76
CA LEU A 89 -28.70 20.07 -8.92
C LEU A 89 -28.78 21.28 -9.87
N HIS A 90 -29.50 21.15 -10.98
CA HIS A 90 -29.66 22.20 -11.98
C HIS A 90 -30.50 23.40 -11.50
N LYS A 91 -31.22 23.28 -10.38
CA LYS A 91 -31.84 24.43 -9.72
C LYS A 91 -30.82 25.38 -9.08
N TYR A 92 -29.65 24.85 -8.69
CA TYR A 92 -28.61 25.63 -7.99
C TYR A 92 -27.36 25.88 -8.84
N ILE A 93 -27.09 25.03 -9.84
CA ILE A 93 -25.94 25.15 -10.74
C ILE A 93 -26.42 25.38 -12.18
N SER A 94 -25.91 26.43 -12.80
CA SER A 94 -26.24 26.77 -14.19
C SER A 94 -25.91 25.63 -15.16
N LYS A 95 -26.75 25.46 -16.19
CA LYS A 95 -26.56 24.49 -17.29
C LYS A 95 -25.31 24.78 -18.15
N ASP A 96 -24.73 25.98 -18.03
CA ASP A 96 -23.48 26.30 -18.69
C ASP A 96 -22.26 25.76 -17.93
N ILE A 97 -22.37 25.66 -16.60
CA ILE A 97 -21.32 25.16 -15.71
C ILE A 97 -21.41 23.64 -15.62
N LEU A 98 -22.59 23.10 -15.32
CA LEU A 98 -22.84 21.66 -15.18
C LEU A 98 -23.60 21.15 -16.39
N ARG A 99 -23.09 20.10 -17.04
CA ARG A 99 -23.77 19.39 -18.13
C ARG A 99 -23.73 17.90 -17.91
N CYS A 100 -24.82 17.22 -18.25
CA CYS A 100 -24.91 15.77 -18.24
C CYS A 100 -25.04 15.27 -19.68
N TYR A 101 -24.16 14.36 -20.09
CA TYR A 101 -24.23 13.72 -21.40
C TYR A 101 -24.47 12.21 -21.21
N PRO A 102 -25.68 11.70 -21.52
CA PRO A 102 -25.91 10.26 -21.51
C PRO A 102 -25.12 9.58 -22.63
N GLN A 103 -24.60 8.38 -22.35
CA GLN A 103 -24.20 7.45 -23.40
C GLN A 103 -25.46 6.82 -24.00
N LYS A 104 -25.43 6.53 -25.31
CA LYS A 104 -26.52 5.77 -25.94
C LYS A 104 -26.66 4.41 -25.26
N GLU A 105 -27.88 4.11 -24.88
CA GLU A 105 -28.27 2.87 -24.21
C GLU A 105 -27.83 1.66 -25.04
N GLN A 106 -26.98 0.81 -24.46
CA GLN A 106 -26.80 -0.55 -24.93
C GLN A 106 -27.73 -1.40 -24.05
N LYS A 107 -28.55 -2.26 -24.67
CA LYS A 107 -29.53 -3.09 -23.95
C LYS A 107 -28.84 -3.87 -22.82
N ASP A 108 -29.51 -3.95 -21.68
CA ASP A 108 -29.17 -4.77 -20.50
C ASP A 108 -27.97 -4.32 -19.63
N GLU A 109 -27.41 -3.11 -19.83
CA GLU A 109 -26.38 -2.55 -18.94
C GLU A 109 -26.82 -1.27 -18.23
N GLY A 110 -26.31 -1.06 -17.00
CA GLY A 110 -26.51 0.18 -16.25
C GLY A 110 -26.07 1.41 -17.05
N MET A 111 -26.87 2.47 -17.03
CA MET A 111 -26.66 3.65 -17.86
C MET A 111 -25.42 4.43 -17.43
N LEU A 112 -24.57 4.78 -18.40
CA LEU A 112 -23.43 5.66 -18.18
C LEU A 112 -23.78 7.11 -18.52
N PHE A 113 -23.55 7.99 -17.56
CA PHE A 113 -23.66 9.44 -17.70
C PHE A 113 -22.31 10.11 -17.52
N TYR A 114 -21.96 10.98 -18.46
CA TYR A 114 -20.78 11.84 -18.34
C TYR A 114 -21.19 13.17 -17.73
N ILE A 115 -20.78 13.40 -16.49
CA ILE A 115 -21.03 14.65 -15.78
C ILE A 115 -19.85 15.58 -16.00
N VAL A 116 -20.11 16.74 -16.58
CA VAL A 116 -19.08 17.71 -16.97
C VAL A 116 -19.30 19.00 -16.21
N LEU A 117 -18.26 19.43 -15.50
CA LEU A 117 -18.16 20.76 -14.91
C LEU A 117 -17.17 21.59 -15.74
N LYS A 118 -17.63 22.74 -16.26
CA LYS A 118 -16.83 23.67 -17.05
C LYS A 118 -16.84 25.05 -16.42
N ASP A 119 -15.69 25.72 -16.42
CA ASP A 119 -15.51 27.09 -15.90
C ASP A 119 -16.13 27.24 -14.49
N PHE A 120 -15.88 26.24 -13.63
CA PHE A 120 -16.47 26.13 -12.30
C PHE A 120 -15.64 26.87 -11.24
N ASN A 121 -16.28 27.27 -10.15
CA ASN A 121 -15.57 27.76 -8.95
C ASN A 121 -15.36 26.62 -7.93
N ILE A 122 -14.56 26.87 -6.89
CA ILE A 122 -14.26 25.85 -5.88
C ILE A 122 -15.53 25.33 -5.20
N LEU A 123 -16.49 26.21 -4.91
CA LEU A 123 -17.76 25.84 -4.27
C LEU A 123 -18.63 24.95 -5.17
N ASP A 124 -18.71 25.23 -6.47
CA ASP A 124 -19.45 24.43 -7.46
C ASP A 124 -18.94 22.99 -7.45
N SER A 125 -17.61 22.81 -7.51
CA SER A 125 -16.99 21.48 -7.49
C SER A 125 -17.25 20.74 -6.17
N CYS A 126 -17.17 21.44 -5.03
CA CYS A 126 -17.45 20.85 -3.72
C CYS A 126 -18.91 20.40 -3.62
N PHE A 127 -19.85 21.21 -4.07
CA PHE A 127 -21.28 20.93 -4.02
C PHE A 127 -21.63 19.75 -4.92
N VAL A 128 -21.31 19.84 -6.22
CA VAL A 128 -21.69 18.84 -7.22
C VAL A 128 -21.06 17.48 -6.92
N LEU A 129 -19.76 17.43 -6.64
CA LEU A 129 -19.10 16.15 -6.35
C LEU A 129 -19.60 15.53 -5.05
N SER A 130 -19.93 16.34 -4.02
CA SER A 130 -20.47 15.80 -2.76
C SER A 130 -21.84 15.18 -2.97
N VAL A 131 -22.74 15.85 -3.71
CA VAL A 131 -24.08 15.33 -4.00
C VAL A 131 -24.00 14.06 -4.83
N LEU A 132 -23.24 14.07 -5.93
CA LEU A 132 -23.20 12.94 -6.86
C LEU A 132 -22.51 11.70 -6.28
N LEU A 133 -21.37 11.87 -5.59
CA LEU A 133 -20.70 10.73 -4.94
C LEU A 133 -21.52 10.18 -3.75
N ALA A 134 -22.28 11.03 -3.06
CA ALA A 134 -23.22 10.57 -2.02
C ALA A 134 -24.39 9.80 -2.64
N PHE A 135 -24.98 10.35 -3.72
CA PHE A 135 -26.09 9.74 -4.44
C PHE A 135 -25.73 8.33 -4.93
N GLN A 136 -24.59 8.19 -5.63
CA GLN A 136 -24.14 6.91 -6.17
C GLN A 136 -23.99 5.83 -5.08
N LYS A 137 -23.54 6.22 -3.88
CA LYS A 137 -23.41 5.28 -2.75
C LYS A 137 -24.71 5.04 -2.00
N ARG A 138 -25.62 6.01 -1.99
CA ARG A 138 -26.88 5.94 -1.26
C ARG A 138 -27.77 4.82 -1.78
N LEU A 139 -27.81 4.63 -3.10
CA LEU A 139 -28.52 3.53 -3.75
C LEU A 139 -28.24 2.16 -3.10
N TRP A 140 -27.01 1.95 -2.61
CA TRP A 140 -26.58 0.69 -1.98
C TRP A 140 -26.65 0.70 -0.45
N MET A 141 -26.37 1.85 0.18
CA MET A 141 -26.14 1.92 1.64
C MET A 141 -27.31 2.46 2.46
N ALA A 142 -28.18 3.28 1.85
CA ALA A 142 -29.29 3.93 2.54
C ALA A 142 -30.45 4.23 1.56
N PRO A 143 -31.04 3.21 0.91
CA PRO A 143 -32.06 3.39 -0.13
C PRO A 143 -33.37 4.02 0.39
N SER A 144 -33.61 3.98 1.71
CA SER A 144 -34.78 4.61 2.34
C SER A 144 -34.64 6.13 2.51
N GLU A 145 -33.43 6.69 2.47
CA GLU A 145 -33.21 8.13 2.64
C GLU A 145 -33.33 8.87 1.30
N LYS A 146 -34.42 9.62 1.10
CA LYS A 146 -34.68 10.31 -0.17
C LYS A 146 -34.05 11.71 -0.30
N SER A 147 -33.38 12.21 0.73
CA SER A 147 -32.87 13.60 0.75
C SER A 147 -31.58 13.74 -0.05
N TYR A 148 -31.59 14.38 -1.23
CA TYR A 148 -30.37 14.53 -2.06
C TYR A 148 -29.24 15.33 -1.39
N PHE A 149 -29.57 16.35 -0.58
CA PHE A 149 -28.57 17.26 -0.01
C PHE A 149 -28.08 16.90 1.40
N ARG A 150 -28.63 15.83 1.99
CA ARG A 150 -28.18 15.29 3.28
C ARG A 150 -27.47 13.96 3.05
N VAL A 151 -26.27 13.82 3.59
CA VAL A 151 -25.51 12.57 3.45
C VAL A 151 -25.74 11.71 4.70
N PRO A 152 -26.23 10.46 4.56
CA PRO A 152 -26.36 9.55 5.69
C PRO A 152 -25.03 9.35 6.43
N LYS A 153 -25.07 9.18 7.76
CA LYS A 153 -23.84 9.13 8.59
C LYS A 153 -22.91 7.96 8.28
N ASN A 154 -23.46 6.88 7.77
CA ASN A 154 -22.75 5.65 7.41
C ASN A 154 -22.08 5.74 6.03
N ILE A 155 -22.28 6.82 5.25
CA ILE A 155 -21.70 6.97 3.92
C ILE A 155 -20.40 7.76 4.00
N ASN A 156 -19.30 7.12 3.58
CA ASN A 156 -18.06 7.80 3.22
C ASN A 156 -18.05 8.06 1.71
N LEU A 157 -17.65 9.24 1.28
CA LEU A 157 -17.54 9.58 -0.15
C LEU A 157 -16.29 8.91 -0.75
N THR A 158 -16.46 8.27 -1.90
CA THR A 158 -15.39 7.63 -2.66
C THR A 158 -15.79 7.64 -4.12
N GLY A 159 -14.82 7.89 -5.00
CA GLY A 159 -15.02 7.88 -6.43
C GLY A 159 -13.76 8.34 -7.13
N SER A 160 -13.87 8.57 -8.43
CA SER A 160 -12.78 9.14 -9.22
C SER A 160 -13.32 10.12 -10.24
N PHE A 161 -12.58 11.19 -10.49
CA PHE A 161 -12.87 12.15 -11.54
C PHE A 161 -11.64 12.33 -12.43
N TYR A 162 -11.85 12.92 -13.60
CA TYR A 162 -10.83 13.15 -14.59
C TYR A 162 -10.66 14.65 -14.83
N LEU A 163 -9.41 15.08 -14.89
CA LEU A 163 -9.03 16.42 -15.34
C LEU A 163 -8.18 16.28 -16.61
N PRO A 164 -8.13 17.31 -17.48
CA PRO A 164 -7.15 17.37 -18.55
C PRO A 164 -5.72 17.17 -18.04
N LYS A 165 -4.85 16.51 -18.81
CA LYS A 165 -3.47 16.24 -18.38
C LYS A 165 -2.58 17.49 -18.30
N ASN A 166 -2.96 18.55 -19.01
CA ASN A 166 -2.25 19.84 -19.03
C ASN A 166 -2.58 20.75 -17.83
N ILE A 167 -2.81 20.17 -16.66
CA ILE A 167 -2.93 20.91 -15.42
C ILE A 167 -1.55 21.08 -14.77
N GLU A 168 -1.33 22.24 -14.18
CA GLU A 168 -0.19 22.46 -13.29
C GLU A 168 -0.71 22.36 -11.86
N THR A 169 -0.19 21.40 -11.12
CA THR A 169 -0.43 21.34 -9.68
C THR A 169 0.71 22.09 -9.02
N GLY A 170 0.40 23.14 -8.27
CA GLY A 170 1.41 23.90 -7.54
C GLY A 170 2.33 22.96 -6.75
N ARG A 171 3.61 23.34 -6.57
CA ARG A 171 4.71 22.53 -6.00
C ARG A 171 4.48 21.96 -4.58
N GLY A 172 3.27 22.01 -4.02
CA GLY A 172 2.95 21.70 -2.64
C GLY A 172 2.51 20.27 -2.32
N HIS A 173 1.89 19.51 -3.23
CA HIS A 173 1.29 18.22 -2.81
C HIS A 173 1.27 17.05 -3.81
N ILE A 174 1.74 17.20 -5.05
CA ILE A 174 2.01 16.01 -5.88
C ILE A 174 3.44 15.56 -5.61
N ILE A 175 3.61 14.85 -4.50
CA ILE A 175 4.82 14.10 -4.21
C ILE A 175 4.82 12.93 -5.18
N THR A 176 5.55 13.06 -6.28
CA THR A 176 6.11 11.91 -7.00
C THR A 176 6.75 10.99 -5.96
N SER A 177 6.37 9.72 -6.00
CA SER A 177 6.44 8.63 -5.02
C SER A 177 7.79 8.28 -4.36
N TYR A 178 8.75 9.21 -4.24
CA TYR A 178 10.09 8.97 -3.72
C TYR A 178 10.35 9.46 -2.29
N ARG A 179 9.42 10.17 -1.64
CA ARG A 179 9.51 10.47 -0.19
C ARG A 179 8.64 9.51 0.62
N ARG A 180 9.24 8.84 1.61
CA ARG A 180 8.62 7.93 2.60
C ARG A 180 7.68 8.64 3.60
N GLU A 181 6.98 9.69 3.18
CA GLU A 181 5.91 10.30 3.96
C GLU A 181 4.60 9.89 3.29
N GLN A 182 3.75 9.15 4.02
CA GLN A 182 2.43 8.76 3.49
C GLN A 182 1.69 10.01 2.99
N PRO A 183 1.05 9.96 1.80
CA PRO A 183 0.28 11.10 1.32
C PRO A 183 -0.83 11.39 2.31
N SER A 184 -0.77 12.55 2.97
CA SER A 184 -1.78 13.02 3.91
C SER A 184 -3.09 13.43 3.22
N SER A 185 -3.05 13.66 1.90
CA SER A 185 -4.24 14.02 1.13
C SER A 185 -5.10 12.81 0.78
N SER A 186 -6.40 13.03 0.81
CA SER A 186 -7.38 12.03 0.41
C SER A 186 -7.63 11.98 -1.10
N ILE A 187 -7.14 12.97 -1.86
CA ILE A 187 -7.23 13.01 -3.32
C ILE A 187 -5.85 12.65 -3.85
N VAL A 188 -5.77 11.53 -4.56
CA VAL A 188 -4.50 11.04 -5.10
C VAL A 188 -4.58 10.91 -6.62
N GLU A 189 -3.48 11.26 -7.28
CA GLU A 189 -3.30 10.99 -8.69
C GLU A 189 -3.08 9.49 -8.93
N VAL A 190 -3.73 8.93 -9.94
CA VAL A 190 -3.54 7.53 -10.34
C VAL A 190 -2.34 7.43 -11.28
N GLY A 191 -1.34 6.61 -10.91
CA GLY A 191 -0.11 6.47 -11.68
C GLY A 191 -0.28 5.78 -13.05
N PHE A 192 -1.23 4.87 -13.17
CA PHE A 192 -1.59 4.21 -14.43
C PHE A 192 -3.01 4.60 -14.84
N ASN A 193 -3.12 5.66 -15.64
CA ASN A 193 -4.40 6.10 -16.20
C ASN A 193 -4.65 5.45 -17.57
N VAL A 194 -5.87 4.95 -17.78
CA VAL A 194 -6.27 4.25 -19.00
C VAL A 194 -6.78 5.20 -20.08
N VAL A 195 -7.30 6.38 -19.71
CA VAL A 195 -7.84 7.36 -20.66
C VAL A 195 -6.72 8.30 -21.13
N PRO A 196 -6.38 8.34 -22.43
CA PRO A 196 -5.39 9.28 -22.97
C PRO A 196 -5.77 10.74 -22.73
N ASP A 197 -4.76 11.63 -22.65
CA ASP A 197 -4.87 13.10 -22.50
C ASP A 197 -5.61 13.63 -21.27
N PHE A 198 -6.06 12.73 -20.39
CA PHE A 198 -6.63 13.05 -19.10
C PHE A 198 -5.75 12.48 -18.00
N GLN A 199 -5.93 13.00 -16.79
CA GLN A 199 -5.37 12.47 -15.56
C GLN A 199 -6.52 12.08 -14.62
N GLN A 200 -6.49 10.83 -14.17
CA GLN A 200 -7.47 10.33 -13.21
C GLN A 200 -7.03 10.67 -11.79
N PHE A 201 -7.97 11.17 -11.01
CA PHE A 201 -7.82 11.42 -9.59
C PHE A 201 -8.78 10.55 -8.80
N GLN A 202 -8.27 9.87 -7.79
CA GLN A 202 -9.05 9.04 -6.88
C GLN A 202 -9.29 9.77 -5.56
N VAL A 203 -10.55 9.80 -5.15
CA VAL A 203 -10.96 10.26 -3.82
C VAL A 203 -11.05 9.04 -2.91
N LYS A 204 -10.13 8.93 -1.96
CA LYS A 204 -10.16 7.89 -0.91
C LYS A 204 -11.29 8.17 0.08
N ALA A 205 -11.86 7.12 0.66
CA ALA A 205 -13.00 7.18 1.57
C ALA A 205 -12.91 8.32 2.60
N CYS A 206 -13.79 9.32 2.46
CA CYS A 206 -13.81 10.51 3.31
C CYS A 206 -15.21 10.85 3.82
N HIS A 207 -15.26 11.34 5.05
CA HIS A 207 -16.41 12.08 5.54
C HIS A 207 -16.63 13.35 4.69
N VAL A 208 -17.88 13.79 4.52
CA VAL A 208 -18.26 14.95 3.66
C VAL A 208 -17.49 16.21 4.01
N SER A 209 -17.35 16.54 5.30
CA SER A 209 -16.61 17.73 5.74
C SER A 209 -15.12 17.67 5.37
N LYS A 210 -14.49 16.49 5.50
CA LYS A 210 -13.10 16.28 5.07
C LYS A 210 -13.00 16.37 3.56
N PHE A 211 -13.92 15.73 2.85
CA PHE A 211 -13.97 15.73 1.39
C PHE A 211 -14.05 17.13 0.80
N MET A 212 -14.97 17.98 1.28
CA MET A 212 -15.07 19.37 0.80
C MET A 212 -13.81 20.20 1.11
N ASN A 213 -13.18 19.98 2.27
CA ASN A 213 -11.94 20.66 2.60
C ASN A 213 -10.77 20.21 1.70
N GLU A 214 -10.67 18.91 1.42
CA GLU A 214 -9.67 18.34 0.51
C GLU A 214 -9.87 18.83 -0.93
N LEU A 215 -11.11 18.83 -1.45
CA LEU A 215 -11.42 19.39 -2.77
C LEU A 215 -11.06 20.87 -2.85
N SER A 216 -11.40 21.64 -1.82
CA SER A 216 -11.07 23.06 -1.79
C SER A 216 -9.56 23.29 -1.76
N ASN A 217 -8.80 22.51 -1.00
CA ASN A 217 -7.34 22.58 -1.00
C ASN A 217 -6.77 22.20 -2.37
N PHE A 218 -7.28 21.12 -2.96
CA PHE A 218 -6.84 20.62 -4.26
C PHE A 218 -7.06 21.67 -5.36
N PHE A 219 -8.29 22.13 -5.57
CA PHE A 219 -8.58 23.10 -6.64
C PHE A 219 -8.03 24.51 -6.37
N SER A 220 -7.65 24.83 -5.14
CA SER A 220 -6.91 26.08 -4.87
C SER A 220 -5.47 26.07 -5.39
N GLN A 221 -4.92 24.88 -5.69
CA GLN A 221 -3.54 24.69 -6.14
C GLN A 221 -3.43 24.26 -7.61
N VAL A 222 -4.54 23.86 -8.23
CA VAL A 222 -4.58 23.39 -9.62
C VAL A 222 -4.80 24.58 -10.53
N GLU A 223 -3.90 24.75 -11.49
CA GLU A 223 -4.03 25.68 -12.60
C GLU A 223 -4.31 24.90 -13.88
N PHE A 224 -5.34 25.32 -14.64
CA PHE A 224 -5.77 24.62 -15.84
C PHE A 224 -5.14 25.23 -17.09
N GLY A 225 -4.58 24.37 -17.94
CA GLY A 225 -4.13 24.72 -19.28
C GLY A 225 -5.29 24.92 -20.27
N LYS A 226 -4.96 25.41 -21.47
CA LYS A 226 -5.94 25.57 -22.56
C LYS A 226 -6.39 24.20 -23.07
N CYS A 227 -7.70 23.98 -23.12
CA CYS A 227 -8.29 22.78 -23.71
C CYS A 227 -8.97 23.11 -25.04
N GLU A 228 -9.03 22.13 -25.94
CA GLU A 228 -9.81 22.24 -27.18
C GLU A 228 -11.33 22.27 -26.89
N ALA A 229 -12.11 22.91 -27.77
CA ALA A 229 -13.55 23.04 -27.57
C ALA A 229 -14.30 21.69 -27.58
N ASN A 230 -13.80 20.72 -28.33
CA ASN A 230 -14.38 19.37 -28.50
C ASN A 230 -13.75 18.32 -27.57
N VAL A 231 -12.94 18.72 -26.57
CA VAL A 231 -12.22 17.81 -25.67
C VAL A 231 -13.15 16.83 -24.92
N ILE A 232 -14.40 17.23 -24.65
CA ILE A 232 -15.42 16.36 -24.03
C ILE A 232 -15.81 15.21 -24.98
N ASN A 233 -15.94 15.48 -26.29
CA ASN A 233 -16.25 14.45 -27.27
C ASN A 233 -15.08 13.47 -27.42
N TYR A 234 -13.85 13.97 -27.34
CA TYR A 234 -12.66 13.13 -27.29
C TYR A 234 -12.70 12.18 -26.07
N PHE A 235 -12.92 12.72 -24.86
CA PHE A 235 -13.04 11.92 -23.64
C PHE A 235 -14.10 10.82 -23.77
N LYS A 236 -15.31 11.17 -24.22
CA LYS A 236 -16.41 10.20 -24.42
C LYS A 236 -16.02 9.08 -25.37
N ARG A 237 -15.35 9.40 -26.48
CA ARG A 237 -14.89 8.42 -27.46
C ARG A 237 -13.84 7.48 -26.88
N GLU A 238 -12.83 8.03 -26.21
CA GLU A 238 -11.74 7.24 -25.64
C GLU A 238 -12.21 6.37 -24.47
N TYR A 239 -13.03 6.90 -23.57
CA TYR A 239 -13.61 6.12 -22.46
C TYR A 239 -14.46 4.96 -22.98
N ASN A 240 -15.30 5.20 -23.99
CA ASN A 240 -16.08 4.14 -24.64
C ASN A 240 -15.20 3.10 -25.33
N ARG A 241 -14.12 3.52 -26.01
CA ARG A 241 -13.17 2.62 -26.67
C ARG A 241 -12.53 1.69 -25.66
N THR A 242 -12.05 2.21 -24.53
CA THR A 242 -11.44 1.41 -23.47
C THR A 242 -12.40 0.35 -22.93
N TYR A 243 -13.64 0.71 -22.58
CA TYR A 243 -14.61 -0.26 -22.08
C TYR A 243 -15.04 -1.26 -23.15
N SER A 244 -15.13 -0.83 -24.42
CA SER A 244 -15.39 -1.73 -25.54
C SER A 244 -14.25 -2.73 -25.75
N GLN A 245 -12.99 -2.33 -25.57
CA GLN A 245 -11.84 -3.24 -25.64
C GLN A 245 -11.87 -4.27 -24.51
N ILE A 246 -12.20 -3.87 -23.29
CA ILE A 246 -12.32 -4.78 -22.15
C ILE A 246 -13.50 -5.75 -22.38
N SER A 247 -14.65 -5.24 -22.82
CA SER A 247 -15.83 -6.06 -23.14
C SER A 247 -15.50 -7.08 -24.24
N LEU A 248 -14.84 -6.66 -25.32
CA LEU A 248 -14.37 -7.57 -26.38
C LEU A 248 -13.41 -8.63 -25.84
N ALA A 249 -12.42 -8.24 -25.02
CA ALA A 249 -11.48 -9.19 -24.41
C ALA A 249 -12.18 -10.24 -23.53
N LEU A 250 -13.29 -9.90 -22.87
CA LEU A 250 -14.11 -10.85 -22.14
C LEU A 250 -14.92 -11.77 -23.07
N TYR A 251 -15.41 -11.27 -24.21
CA TYR A 251 -16.04 -12.11 -25.24
C TYR A 251 -15.07 -13.08 -25.91
N GLU A 252 -13.78 -12.76 -25.96
CA GLU A 252 -12.73 -13.63 -26.48
C GLU A 252 -12.34 -14.76 -25.52
N LEU A 253 -12.74 -14.69 -24.24
CA LEU A 253 -12.40 -15.68 -23.20
C LEU A 253 -12.74 -17.14 -23.58
N PRO A 254 -13.95 -17.47 -24.09
CA PRO A 254 -14.24 -18.83 -24.56
C PRO A 254 -13.53 -19.20 -25.88
N LEU A 255 -12.94 -18.25 -26.60
CA LEU A 255 -12.42 -18.43 -27.96
C LEU A 255 -10.90 -18.62 -28.04
N ILE A 256 -10.20 -18.67 -26.90
CA ILE A 256 -8.73 -18.78 -26.80
C ILE A 256 -8.17 -20.07 -27.45
N GLY A 257 -8.98 -21.11 -27.59
CA GLY A 257 -8.60 -22.35 -28.29
C GLY A 257 -8.60 -22.20 -29.83
N ASP A 258 -9.18 -23.18 -30.52
CA ASP A 258 -9.24 -23.24 -31.99
C ASP A 258 -10.20 -22.20 -32.62
N GLY A 259 -10.77 -21.29 -31.81
CA GLY A 259 -11.71 -20.28 -32.26
C GLY A 259 -11.02 -19.13 -32.99
N LEU A 260 -10.06 -18.48 -32.31
CA LEU A 260 -9.33 -17.31 -32.84
C LEU A 260 -7.87 -17.61 -33.20
N PHE A 261 -7.36 -18.77 -32.81
CA PHE A 261 -5.98 -19.17 -33.06
C PHE A 261 -5.92 -20.41 -33.95
N ASP A 262 -4.95 -20.44 -34.87
CA ASP A 262 -4.59 -21.66 -35.61
C ASP A 262 -3.83 -22.62 -34.69
N ILE A 263 -4.60 -23.29 -33.82
CA ILE A 263 -4.06 -24.19 -32.81
C ILE A 263 -3.40 -25.41 -33.45
N LYS A 264 -3.88 -25.86 -34.62
CA LYS A 264 -3.28 -27.00 -35.33
C LYS A 264 -1.84 -26.73 -35.74
N SER A 265 -1.58 -25.57 -36.35
CA SER A 265 -0.22 -25.14 -36.70
C SER A 265 0.62 -24.81 -35.47
N TYR A 266 0.02 -24.19 -34.45
CA TYR A 266 0.71 -23.90 -33.19
C TYR A 266 1.20 -25.18 -32.49
N ILE A 267 0.34 -26.21 -32.42
CA ILE A 267 0.68 -27.51 -31.82
C ILE A 267 1.80 -28.19 -32.62
N SER A 268 1.74 -28.22 -33.94
CA SER A 268 2.77 -28.88 -34.75
C SER A 268 4.14 -28.21 -34.59
N LYS A 269 4.18 -26.87 -34.44
CA LYS A 269 5.41 -26.10 -34.20
C LYS A 269 5.97 -26.28 -32.80
N THR A 270 5.12 -26.28 -31.78
CA THR A 270 5.57 -26.25 -30.38
C THR A 270 5.73 -27.64 -29.77
N ARG A 271 5.06 -28.67 -30.30
CA ARG A 271 5.10 -30.04 -29.75
C ARG A 271 6.52 -30.59 -29.59
N PRO A 272 7.43 -30.52 -30.58
CA PRO A 272 8.79 -31.06 -30.43
C PRO A 272 9.60 -30.32 -29.36
N ILE A 273 9.38 -29.01 -29.20
CA ILE A 273 10.06 -28.16 -28.21
C ILE A 273 9.61 -28.57 -26.80
N ILE A 274 8.30 -28.74 -26.61
CA ILE A 274 7.74 -29.17 -25.31
C ILE A 274 8.18 -30.60 -24.96
N GLU A 275 8.25 -31.52 -25.93
CA GLU A 275 8.75 -32.88 -25.73
C GLU A 275 10.24 -32.90 -25.34
N THR A 276 11.06 -32.10 -26.03
CA THR A 276 12.49 -31.97 -25.70
C THR A 276 12.68 -31.35 -24.32
N SER A 277 11.93 -30.29 -23.99
CA SER A 277 11.95 -29.67 -22.66
C SER A 277 11.55 -30.67 -21.58
N LYS A 278 10.55 -31.52 -21.82
CA LYS A 278 10.13 -32.57 -20.88
C LYS A 278 11.25 -33.61 -20.67
N ALA A 279 11.91 -34.05 -21.73
CA ALA A 279 13.02 -35.00 -21.63
C ALA A 279 14.20 -34.42 -20.83
N GLN A 280 14.52 -33.14 -21.05
CA GLN A 280 15.54 -32.43 -20.30
C GLN A 280 15.18 -32.31 -18.81
N MET A 281 13.92 -32.00 -18.49
CA MET A 281 13.45 -31.97 -17.10
C MET A 281 13.57 -33.33 -16.41
N ILE A 282 13.20 -34.43 -17.10
CA ILE A 282 13.34 -35.80 -16.56
C ILE A 282 14.82 -36.13 -16.31
N LYS A 283 15.69 -35.83 -17.28
CA LYS A 283 17.13 -36.01 -17.13
C LYS A 283 17.66 -35.24 -15.93
N HIS A 284 17.27 -33.97 -15.80
CA HIS A 284 17.67 -33.14 -14.67
C HIS A 284 17.19 -33.70 -13.33
N ILE A 285 15.95 -34.21 -13.24
CA ILE A 285 15.45 -34.88 -12.03
C ILE A 285 16.31 -36.11 -11.68
N SER A 286 16.70 -36.91 -12.68
CA SER A 286 17.55 -38.08 -12.46
C SER A 286 18.98 -37.71 -12.03
N GLU A 287 19.57 -36.67 -12.63
CA GLU A 287 20.87 -36.13 -12.26
C GLU A 287 20.84 -35.58 -10.82
N MET A 288 19.76 -34.86 -10.47
CA MET A 288 19.54 -34.32 -9.15
C MET A 288 19.41 -35.43 -8.10
N LYS A 289 18.65 -36.49 -8.41
CA LYS A 289 18.49 -37.64 -7.52
C LYS A 289 19.82 -38.38 -7.33
N ALA A 290 20.56 -38.65 -8.41
CA ALA A 290 21.85 -39.30 -8.34
C ALA A 290 22.86 -38.49 -7.52
N TYR A 291 22.95 -37.18 -7.74
CA TYR A 291 23.80 -36.29 -6.94
C TYR A 291 23.48 -36.38 -5.44
N ASN A 292 22.19 -36.41 -5.11
CA ASN A 292 21.71 -36.49 -3.73
C ASN A 292 21.97 -37.87 -3.09
N GLU A 293 21.87 -38.95 -3.86
CA GLU A 293 22.12 -40.33 -3.39
C GLU A 293 23.62 -40.61 -3.23
N ILE A 294 24.48 -40.08 -4.11
CA ILE A 294 25.94 -40.20 -3.98
C ILE A 294 26.45 -39.52 -2.70
N SER A 295 25.78 -38.44 -2.27
CA SER A 295 26.10 -37.74 -1.02
C SER A 295 25.67 -38.49 0.26
N GLY A 296 24.84 -39.54 0.13
CA GLY A 296 24.38 -40.37 1.25
C GLY A 296 25.23 -41.63 1.51
N LEU A 297 26.16 -41.96 0.61
CA LEU A 297 26.94 -43.21 0.66
C LEU A 297 28.46 -43.02 0.71
N GLN A 298 28.99 -41.80 0.62
CA GLN A 298 30.41 -41.51 0.89
C GLN A 298 30.59 -40.92 2.28
N GLY A 299 30.23 -41.72 3.27
CA GLY A 299 30.64 -41.58 4.65
C GLY A 299 31.54 -42.73 5.07
N ASP A 300 32.36 -43.29 4.19
CA ASP A 300 33.54 -44.05 4.59
C ASP A 300 34.52 -44.25 3.42
N GLN A 301 35.74 -43.75 3.66
CA GLN A 301 37.01 -44.09 2.99
C GLN A 301 37.07 -44.01 1.46
N PHE A 302 37.72 -42.98 0.91
CA PHE A 302 38.76 -43.19 -0.11
C PHE A 302 39.85 -42.10 -0.02
N PRO A 303 41.13 -42.42 -0.31
CA PRO A 303 42.28 -41.56 -0.05
C PRO A 303 42.39 -40.40 -1.05
N ARG A 304 42.98 -39.29 -0.58
CA ARG A 304 43.53 -38.22 -1.40
C ARG A 304 44.39 -38.81 -2.54
N GLN A 305 43.89 -38.77 -3.76
CA GLN A 305 44.74 -38.77 -4.95
C GLN A 305 44.83 -37.35 -5.52
N GLN A 306 46.07 -36.97 -5.75
CA GLN A 306 46.55 -35.66 -6.13
C GLN A 306 46.09 -35.28 -7.55
N ARG A 307 45.86 -33.98 -7.75
CA ARG A 307 45.75 -33.35 -9.08
C ARG A 307 46.99 -33.66 -9.93
N PRO A 308 46.79 -33.75 -11.24
CA PRO A 308 47.69 -33.07 -12.17
C PRO A 308 47.00 -31.85 -12.79
N LEU A 309 47.72 -30.73 -12.78
CA LEU A 309 47.44 -29.57 -13.61
C LEU A 309 47.61 -29.95 -15.09
N SER A 310 46.70 -29.48 -15.94
CA SER A 310 47.00 -29.29 -17.35
C SER A 310 46.19 -28.12 -17.93
N ASN A 311 46.94 -27.25 -18.60
CA ASN A 311 46.63 -25.93 -19.10
C ASN A 311 45.48 -25.87 -20.14
N SER A 312 44.64 -24.84 -20.00
CA SER A 312 44.10 -23.87 -20.99
C SER A 312 44.30 -24.13 -22.50
N PRO A 313 43.39 -23.71 -23.42
CA PRO A 313 43.01 -22.29 -23.53
C PRO A 313 41.56 -21.92 -23.92
N SER A 314 41.30 -20.65 -23.59
CA SER A 314 40.26 -19.70 -23.95
C SER A 314 39.54 -19.82 -25.30
N SER A 315 38.23 -19.56 -25.28
CA SER A 315 37.55 -18.76 -26.30
C SER A 315 36.39 -17.97 -25.69
N ASN A 316 36.48 -16.64 -25.80
CA ASN A 316 35.43 -15.68 -25.48
C ASN A 316 34.22 -15.85 -26.39
N SER A 317 33.01 -15.77 -25.82
CA SER A 317 31.85 -15.19 -26.51
C SER A 317 30.92 -14.53 -25.50
N ILE A 318 30.87 -13.21 -25.59
CA ILE A 318 29.95 -12.31 -24.93
C ILE A 318 28.54 -12.59 -25.48
N SER A 319 27.58 -12.88 -24.60
CA SER A 319 26.15 -12.80 -24.91
C SER A 319 25.36 -12.35 -23.68
N SER A 320 24.85 -11.14 -23.79
CA SER A 320 23.85 -10.48 -22.96
C SER A 320 22.57 -11.31 -22.79
N SER A 321 22.04 -11.40 -21.57
CA SER A 321 20.63 -11.75 -21.28
C SER A 321 20.28 -11.22 -19.89
N GLN A 322 19.56 -10.10 -19.81
CA GLN A 322 18.14 -10.07 -19.45
C GLN A 322 17.87 -10.43 -17.98
N THR A 323 17.74 -9.38 -17.18
CA THR A 323 17.16 -9.36 -15.84
C THR A 323 15.72 -9.85 -15.90
N ILE A 324 15.46 -11.01 -15.31
CA ILE A 324 14.11 -11.50 -15.03
C ILE A 324 13.77 -11.10 -13.59
N GLU A 325 12.84 -10.16 -13.45
CA GLU A 325 12.20 -9.82 -12.19
C GLU A 325 11.34 -11.02 -11.72
N ALA A 326 11.68 -11.57 -10.56
CA ALA A 326 10.88 -12.58 -9.88
C ALA A 326 9.95 -11.91 -8.86
N GLY A 327 8.69 -12.30 -8.90
CA GLY A 327 7.55 -11.65 -8.25
C GLY A 327 7.62 -11.57 -6.73
N ALA A 328 7.16 -10.44 -6.22
CA ALA A 328 6.90 -10.16 -4.83
C ALA A 328 5.68 -10.97 -4.32
N THR A 329 5.89 -11.77 -3.29
CA THR A 329 4.81 -12.42 -2.54
C THR A 329 4.30 -11.51 -1.42
N SER A 330 2.97 -11.40 -1.41
CA SER A 330 2.08 -10.69 -0.47
C SER A 330 2.39 -10.92 1.02
N TYR A 331 2.45 -9.83 1.79
CA TYR A 331 2.34 -9.86 3.25
C TYR A 331 0.90 -9.54 3.67
N GLN A 332 0.23 -10.52 4.28
CA GLN A 332 -0.95 -10.29 5.11
C GLN A 332 -0.52 -9.64 6.44
N THR A 333 -0.73 -8.34 6.58
CA THR A 333 -0.73 -7.65 7.87
C THR A 333 -2.13 -7.71 8.48
N GLN A 334 -2.29 -8.45 9.58
CA GLN A 334 -3.39 -8.23 10.52
C GLN A 334 -3.04 -7.12 11.52
N PRO A 335 -4.03 -6.31 11.97
CA PRO A 335 -3.79 -5.09 12.72
C PRO A 335 -3.61 -5.34 14.22
N GLN A 336 -2.53 -4.81 14.79
CA GLN A 336 -2.39 -4.62 16.24
C GLN A 336 -3.35 -3.50 16.69
N ARG A 337 -4.27 -3.85 17.60
CA ARG A 337 -5.06 -2.88 18.37
C ARG A 337 -4.12 -2.17 19.36
N HIS A 338 -3.88 -0.87 19.15
CA HIS A 338 -3.42 0.01 20.21
C HIS A 338 -4.60 0.47 21.05
N ALA A 339 -4.62 0.06 22.32
CA ALA A 339 -5.45 0.68 23.34
C ALA A 339 -4.71 1.91 23.91
N VAL A 340 -5.51 2.94 24.13
CA VAL A 340 -5.16 4.33 24.46
C VAL A 340 -4.73 4.48 25.93
N ASN A 341 -3.69 5.29 26.17
CA ASN A 341 -3.31 5.80 27.49
C ASN A 341 -4.44 6.62 28.14
N LYS A 342 -4.64 6.49 29.46
CA LYS A 342 -4.77 7.64 30.37
C LYS A 342 -4.45 7.27 31.84
N PRO A 343 -4.03 8.24 32.66
CA PRO A 343 -3.27 8.05 33.91
C PRO A 343 -4.13 8.15 35.18
N SER A 344 -3.64 7.63 36.31
CA SER A 344 -3.76 8.26 37.64
C SER A 344 -3.11 7.43 38.77
N ASN A 345 -2.32 8.14 39.59
CA ASN A 345 -2.22 8.10 41.04
C ASN A 345 -1.83 6.84 41.86
N VAL A 346 -0.67 6.99 42.55
CA VAL A 346 -0.51 7.04 44.03
C VAL A 346 -0.47 5.72 44.86
N LEU A 347 0.60 5.63 45.71
CA LEU A 347 0.82 4.80 46.94
C LEU A 347 1.01 3.27 46.70
N ASN A 348 1.93 2.52 47.32
CA ASN A 348 2.53 2.64 48.65
C ASN A 348 3.81 1.77 48.81
N SER A 349 4.57 2.15 49.84
CA SER A 349 5.66 1.47 50.59
C SER A 349 5.66 -0.08 50.61
N SER A 350 6.79 -0.78 50.79
CA SER A 350 7.55 -0.76 52.05
C SER A 350 8.88 -1.54 51.98
N ASN A 351 9.66 -1.34 53.06
CA ASN A 351 11.10 -1.45 53.20
C ASN A 351 11.45 -2.57 54.20
N ARG A 352 12.72 -3.01 54.21
CA ARG A 352 13.46 -3.73 55.28
C ARG A 352 13.28 -5.27 55.38
N HIS A 353 14.39 -6.02 55.44
CA HIS A 353 15.02 -6.49 56.69
C HIS A 353 16.40 -7.13 56.44
N SER A 354 17.21 -7.11 57.50
CA SER A 354 18.67 -7.19 57.55
C SER A 354 19.20 -8.55 58.01
N GLY A 355 20.41 -8.92 57.55
CA GLY A 355 21.40 -9.79 58.25
C GLY A 355 21.07 -11.29 58.38
N PRO A 356 22.05 -12.17 58.75
CA PRO A 356 23.31 -11.90 59.45
C PRO A 356 24.60 -12.43 58.76
N LYS A 357 25.75 -12.00 59.31
CA LYS A 357 27.13 -12.42 58.99
C LYS A 357 27.57 -13.63 59.84
N THR A 358 28.43 -14.48 59.30
CA THR A 358 29.41 -15.29 60.04
C THR A 358 30.72 -15.40 59.23
N PHE A 359 31.85 -15.20 59.93
CA PHE A 359 33.26 -15.43 59.54
C PHE A 359 33.53 -16.97 59.44
N GLU A 360 34.55 -17.57 58.82
CA GLU A 360 36.00 -17.31 58.69
C GLU A 360 36.60 -18.01 57.43
N ASP A 361 37.76 -17.48 57.00
CA ASP A 361 38.93 -18.10 56.33
C ASP A 361 38.85 -18.94 55.04
N GLY A 362 39.58 -18.46 54.02
CA GLY A 362 40.07 -19.27 52.90
C GLY A 362 40.23 -18.49 51.59
N ARG A 363 41.43 -17.96 51.33
CA ARG A 363 41.82 -17.32 50.07
C ARG A 363 41.58 -18.24 48.86
N TYR A 364 40.55 -17.99 48.05
CA TYR A 364 40.56 -18.22 46.60
C TYR A 364 39.66 -17.19 45.89
N SER A 365 40.19 -16.73 44.76
CA SER A 365 39.72 -15.71 43.82
C SER A 365 38.21 -15.45 43.71
N GLU A 366 37.89 -14.17 43.57
CA GLU A 366 36.56 -13.62 43.26
C GLU A 366 35.79 -14.41 42.18
N GLY A 367 34.53 -14.73 42.47
CA GLY A 367 33.46 -14.47 41.51
C GLY A 367 32.73 -15.63 40.82
N ASN A 368 32.91 -16.90 41.19
CA ASN A 368 32.09 -17.98 40.62
C ASN A 368 30.80 -18.21 41.44
N LYS A 369 29.68 -17.65 40.96
CA LYS A 369 28.34 -18.14 41.34
C LYS A 369 28.08 -19.48 40.63
N PRO A 370 27.59 -20.52 41.33
CA PRO A 370 27.26 -21.78 40.68
C PRO A 370 25.99 -21.61 39.84
N GLY A 371 26.08 -21.91 38.54
CA GLY A 371 24.91 -22.20 37.69
C GLY A 371 24.58 -21.21 36.56
N PHE A 372 25.30 -20.10 36.40
CA PHE A 372 25.08 -19.17 35.28
C PHE A 372 26.32 -19.07 34.40
N MET A 373 26.18 -19.47 33.12
CA MET A 373 27.24 -19.35 32.12
C MET A 373 27.65 -17.90 31.93
N THR A 374 28.95 -17.65 31.82
CA THR A 374 29.52 -16.36 31.44
C THR A 374 29.15 -16.02 29.98
N GLN A 375 29.29 -14.75 29.59
CA GLN A 375 28.98 -14.33 28.22
C GLN A 375 29.87 -15.02 27.18
N ASP A 376 31.12 -15.28 27.52
CA ASP A 376 32.05 -16.00 26.66
C ASP A 376 31.67 -17.48 26.51
N GLU A 377 31.22 -18.11 27.59
CA GLU A 377 30.69 -19.49 27.55
C GLU A 377 29.41 -19.58 26.71
N ILE A 378 28.51 -18.60 26.83
CA ILE A 378 27.28 -18.51 26.00
C ILE A 378 27.65 -18.34 24.53
N LYS A 379 28.63 -17.48 24.21
CA LYS A 379 29.15 -17.28 22.85
C LYS A 379 29.73 -18.57 22.27
N GLN A 380 30.59 -19.26 23.01
CA GLN A 380 31.18 -20.53 22.58
C GLN A 380 30.10 -21.60 22.35
N HIS A 381 29.09 -21.67 23.20
CA HIS A 381 27.97 -22.59 23.01
C HIS A 381 27.15 -22.28 21.74
N CYS A 382 26.91 -21.01 21.45
CA CYS A 382 26.24 -20.57 20.22
C CYS A 382 27.05 -20.90 18.96
N ILE A 383 28.37 -20.66 18.99
CA ILE A 383 29.30 -21.04 17.91
C ILE A 383 29.26 -22.55 17.66
N GLY A 384 29.30 -23.35 18.73
CA GLY A 384 29.21 -24.81 18.59
C GLY A 384 27.86 -25.30 18.05
N THR A 385 26.76 -24.58 18.35
CA THR A 385 25.44 -24.87 17.76
C THR A 385 25.42 -24.58 16.25
N ILE A 386 26.10 -23.53 15.79
CA ILE A 386 26.22 -23.20 14.37
C ILE A 386 27.06 -24.25 13.64
N LYS A 387 28.23 -24.63 14.20
CA LYS A 387 29.11 -25.66 13.62
C LYS A 387 28.39 -27.03 13.53
N ALA A 388 27.69 -27.43 14.60
CA ALA A 388 26.87 -28.64 14.57
C ALA A 388 25.73 -28.57 13.52
N SER A 389 25.12 -27.40 13.34
CA SER A 389 24.08 -27.19 12.33
C SER A 389 24.64 -27.24 10.90
N MET A 390 25.84 -26.69 10.67
CA MET A 390 26.51 -26.78 9.37
C MET A 390 26.74 -28.23 8.98
N ASP A 391 27.21 -29.06 9.92
CA ASP A 391 27.42 -30.49 9.65
C ASP A 391 26.12 -31.26 9.43
N ALA A 392 25.09 -30.95 10.22
CA ALA A 392 23.77 -31.55 10.04
C ALA A 392 23.15 -31.20 8.67
N VAL A 393 23.40 -30.00 8.16
CA VAL A 393 22.97 -29.58 6.82
C VAL A 393 23.84 -30.22 5.74
N LYS A 394 25.16 -30.32 5.94
CA LYS A 394 26.09 -30.98 5.00
C LYS A 394 25.84 -32.49 4.86
N LYS A 395 25.30 -33.14 5.89
CA LYS A 395 24.83 -34.54 5.84
C LYS A 395 23.54 -34.72 5.02
N LYS A 396 22.83 -33.63 4.74
CA LYS A 396 21.66 -33.61 3.84
C LYS A 396 22.09 -33.19 2.44
N SER A 397 21.22 -33.42 1.46
CA SER A 397 21.49 -33.00 0.08
C SER A 397 21.71 -31.49 -0.02
N SER A 398 22.73 -31.09 -0.78
CA SER A 398 23.03 -29.67 -1.06
C SER A 398 21.89 -28.93 -1.76
N TYR A 399 21.02 -29.65 -2.48
CA TYR A 399 19.89 -29.09 -3.23
C TYR A 399 18.55 -29.20 -2.49
N GLN A 400 18.53 -29.86 -1.32
CA GLN A 400 17.31 -30.00 -0.54
C GLN A 400 16.90 -28.65 0.07
N ILE A 401 15.62 -28.31 -0.04
CA ILE A 401 15.05 -27.16 0.68
C ILE A 401 14.79 -27.60 2.13
N LEU A 402 15.40 -26.90 3.08
CA LEU A 402 15.29 -27.20 4.49
C LEU A 402 15.24 -25.92 5.33
N LYS A 403 14.78 -26.06 6.57
CA LYS A 403 14.71 -24.99 7.56
C LYS A 403 15.58 -25.39 8.75
N THR A 404 16.58 -24.57 9.04
CA THR A 404 17.58 -24.79 10.10
C THR A 404 17.44 -23.70 11.15
N TYR A 405 17.80 -24.04 12.40
CA TYR A 405 17.75 -23.12 13.52
C TYR A 405 19.07 -23.10 14.27
N VAL A 406 19.56 -21.89 14.58
CA VAL A 406 20.79 -21.68 15.35
C VAL A 406 20.58 -20.71 16.50
N ARG A 407 21.33 -20.92 17.58
CA ARG A 407 21.32 -20.02 18.75
C ARG A 407 22.35 -18.90 18.54
N CYS A 408 21.97 -17.68 18.87
CA CYS A 408 22.82 -16.50 18.84
C CYS A 408 22.76 -15.78 20.20
N PRO A 409 23.88 -15.30 20.76
CA PRO A 409 23.87 -14.54 22.01
C PRO A 409 23.06 -13.25 21.85
N ARG A 410 22.21 -12.96 22.83
CA ARG A 410 21.37 -11.75 22.81
C ARG A 410 22.20 -10.48 23.02
N GLN A 411 23.21 -10.53 23.87
CA GLN A 411 24.01 -9.37 24.22
C GLN A 411 25.08 -9.14 23.14
N ASN A 412 25.17 -7.92 22.60
CA ASN A 412 26.14 -7.43 21.60
C ASN A 412 26.07 -8.04 20.19
N TYR A 413 25.63 -9.29 20.00
CA TYR A 413 25.70 -9.97 18.70
C TYR A 413 24.40 -9.95 17.91
N ILE A 414 23.23 -9.98 18.57
CA ILE A 414 21.95 -10.04 17.86
C ILE A 414 21.66 -8.77 17.06
N ASP A 415 22.07 -7.60 17.57
CA ASP A 415 21.86 -6.32 16.90
C ASP A 415 22.71 -6.23 15.61
N ILE A 416 23.92 -6.80 15.64
CA ILE A 416 24.80 -6.93 14.46
C ILE A 416 24.17 -7.85 13.43
N VAL A 417 23.58 -8.98 13.87
CA VAL A 417 22.83 -9.86 12.96
C VAL A 417 21.64 -9.10 12.35
N TYR A 418 20.85 -8.37 13.13
CA TYR A 418 19.73 -7.56 12.63
C TYR A 418 20.15 -6.52 11.59
N GLN A 419 21.27 -5.83 11.82
CA GLN A 419 21.81 -4.84 10.89
C GLN A 419 22.26 -5.48 9.56
N ASN A 420 22.76 -6.72 9.60
CA ASN A 420 23.25 -7.46 8.43
C ASN A 420 22.22 -8.40 7.80
N LEU A 421 20.98 -8.47 8.29
CA LEU A 421 19.98 -9.45 7.79
C LEU A 421 19.70 -9.33 6.29
N ASN A 422 19.61 -8.12 5.74
CA ASN A 422 19.35 -7.92 4.33
C ASN A 422 20.55 -8.35 3.46
N ASP A 423 21.75 -8.13 3.95
CA ASP A 423 22.99 -8.55 3.27
C ASP A 423 23.18 -10.06 3.33
N LEU A 424 22.85 -10.69 4.46
CA LEU A 424 22.84 -12.15 4.59
C LEU A 424 21.83 -12.76 3.61
N ARG A 425 20.60 -12.24 3.56
CA ARG A 425 19.55 -12.72 2.64
C ARG A 425 19.94 -12.54 1.17
N SER A 426 20.52 -11.40 0.80
CA SER A 426 20.89 -11.13 -0.59
C SER A 426 22.09 -11.96 -1.05
N LYS A 427 23.09 -12.16 -0.18
CA LYS A 427 24.30 -12.95 -0.50
C LYS A 427 24.04 -14.44 -0.56
N THR A 428 23.08 -14.95 0.20
CA THR A 428 22.82 -16.40 0.25
C THR A 428 21.49 -16.81 -0.34
N ASN A 429 20.63 -15.87 -0.78
CA ASN A 429 19.29 -16.19 -1.28
C ASN A 429 18.46 -17.08 -0.32
N CYS A 430 18.73 -16.96 0.99
CA CYS A 430 18.01 -17.68 2.03
C CYS A 430 17.04 -16.74 2.76
N ASN A 431 15.92 -17.27 3.20
CA ASN A 431 15.03 -16.56 4.12
C ASN A 431 15.56 -16.70 5.55
N ILE A 432 16.14 -15.62 6.08
CA ILE A 432 16.75 -15.58 7.42
C ILE A 432 15.91 -14.69 8.34
N VAL A 433 15.41 -15.23 9.45
CA VAL A 433 14.53 -14.53 10.40
C VAL A 433 14.94 -14.84 11.83
N VAL A 434 15.03 -13.81 12.69
CA VAL A 434 15.18 -14.01 14.14
C VAL A 434 13.80 -14.32 14.72
N LEU A 435 13.65 -15.45 15.39
CA LEU A 435 12.39 -15.90 15.95
C LEU A 435 11.97 -15.05 17.17
N ASN A 436 10.68 -14.71 17.20
CA ASN A 436 10.04 -14.17 18.39
C ASN A 436 9.78 -15.25 19.43
N LEU A 437 9.66 -14.86 20.70
CA LEU A 437 9.45 -15.78 21.83
C LEU A 437 8.27 -16.75 21.61
N ASN A 438 7.22 -16.29 20.93
CA ASN A 438 6.01 -17.09 20.66
C ASN A 438 6.26 -18.26 19.68
N ASN A 439 7.30 -18.20 18.85
CA ASN A 439 7.59 -19.18 17.80
C ASN A 439 8.81 -20.05 18.12
N LEU A 440 9.36 -19.96 19.34
CA LEU A 440 10.56 -20.72 19.73
C LEU A 440 10.36 -22.24 19.69
N HIS A 441 9.13 -22.71 19.92
CA HIS A 441 8.77 -24.13 19.87
C HIS A 441 9.08 -24.78 18.51
N GLU A 442 9.01 -24.02 17.41
CA GLU A 442 9.35 -24.50 16.06
C GLU A 442 10.82 -24.96 15.92
N SER A 443 11.70 -24.47 16.81
CA SER A 443 13.14 -24.72 16.75
C SER A 443 13.61 -25.88 17.64
N GLN A 444 12.80 -26.33 18.59
CA GLN A 444 13.22 -27.30 19.62
C GLN A 444 13.63 -28.64 19.02
N MET A 445 12.79 -29.25 18.17
CA MET A 445 13.10 -30.55 17.55
C MET A 445 14.40 -30.53 16.74
N TRP A 446 14.68 -29.41 16.05
CA TRP A 446 15.94 -29.26 15.33
C TRP A 446 17.12 -29.16 16.29
N LEU A 447 17.05 -28.27 17.28
CA LEU A 447 18.15 -28.01 18.22
C LEU A 447 18.47 -29.22 19.11
N GLU A 448 17.47 -30.06 19.43
CA GLU A 448 17.64 -31.32 20.17
C GLU A 448 18.26 -32.42 19.31
N SER A 449 18.05 -32.40 17.99
CA SER A 449 18.67 -33.36 17.07
C SER A 449 20.17 -33.10 16.81
N LEU A 450 20.70 -31.95 17.22
CA LEU A 450 22.09 -31.57 16.98
C LEU A 450 23.01 -32.17 18.03
N ASN A 451 24.03 -32.91 17.57
CA ASN A 451 25.12 -33.32 18.45
C ASN A 451 26.12 -32.19 18.64
N THR A 452 25.98 -31.43 19.73
CA THR A 452 26.86 -30.29 20.09
C THR A 452 28.07 -30.69 20.93
N THR A 453 28.16 -31.95 21.36
CA THR A 453 29.24 -32.45 22.24
C THR A 453 30.62 -32.40 21.58
N ASN A 454 30.68 -32.47 20.24
CA ASN A 454 31.93 -32.37 19.48
C ASN A 454 32.46 -30.93 19.35
N TYR A 455 31.63 -29.92 19.68
CA TYR A 455 31.90 -28.51 19.38
C TYR A 455 31.85 -27.60 20.61
N THR A 456 31.49 -28.13 21.78
CA THR A 456 31.39 -27.36 23.02
C THR A 456 31.80 -28.23 24.21
N SER A 457 32.55 -27.66 25.15
CA SER A 457 32.96 -28.34 26.39
C SER A 457 31.90 -28.26 27.50
N PHE A 458 30.77 -27.58 27.24
CA PHE A 458 29.75 -27.25 28.23
C PHE A 458 28.48 -28.05 27.94
N ALA A 459 28.11 -28.95 28.85
CA ALA A 459 26.91 -29.80 28.71
C ALA A 459 25.60 -29.05 29.01
N GLN A 460 25.67 -27.91 29.71
CA GLN A 460 24.50 -27.10 30.08
C GLN A 460 24.15 -26.11 28.96
N ALA A 461 22.90 -26.12 28.51
CA ALA A 461 22.40 -25.15 27.54
C ALA A 461 22.22 -23.75 28.19
N PRO A 462 22.52 -22.66 27.46
CA PRO A 462 22.38 -21.31 27.97
C PRO A 462 20.90 -20.96 28.22
N HIS A 463 20.66 -20.14 29.24
CA HIS A 463 19.30 -19.76 29.62
C HIS A 463 18.56 -19.04 28.47
N PRO A 464 17.27 -19.34 28.19
CA PRO A 464 16.54 -18.77 27.04
C PRO A 464 16.51 -17.23 26.98
N SER A 465 16.66 -16.54 28.12
CA SER A 465 16.69 -15.07 28.16
C SER A 465 17.97 -14.46 27.61
N THR A 466 19.08 -15.22 27.59
CA THR A 466 20.42 -14.76 27.17
C THR A 466 20.71 -15.04 25.70
N ILE A 467 19.84 -15.78 25.02
CA ILE A 467 19.98 -16.15 23.60
C ILE A 467 18.76 -15.74 22.76
N ARG A 468 18.95 -15.75 21.45
CA ARG A 468 17.91 -15.69 20.43
C ARG A 468 18.10 -16.82 19.43
N VAL A 469 17.03 -17.23 18.77
CA VAL A 469 17.08 -18.27 17.75
C VAL A 469 16.90 -17.63 16.38
N ILE A 470 17.81 -17.93 15.48
CA ILE A 470 17.76 -17.51 14.08
C ILE A 470 17.27 -18.70 13.26
N SER A 471 16.21 -18.50 12.50
CA SER A 471 15.69 -19.44 11.51
C SER A 471 16.25 -19.10 10.14
N ILE A 472 16.74 -20.13 9.43
CA ILE A 472 17.31 -20.02 8.09
C ILE A 472 16.59 -21.05 7.22
N GLY A 473 15.80 -20.58 6.26
CA GLY A 473 15.11 -21.41 5.27
C GLY A 473 15.67 -21.19 3.88
N GLY A 474 15.96 -22.27 3.16
CA GLY A 474 16.57 -22.17 1.83
C GLY A 474 17.07 -23.52 1.32
N VAL A 475 17.86 -23.47 0.26
CA VAL A 475 18.54 -24.64 -0.32
C VAL A 475 19.79 -24.97 0.49
N GLY A 476 20.06 -26.25 0.74
CA GLY A 476 21.13 -26.73 1.64
C GLY A 476 22.50 -26.05 1.44
N GLU A 477 22.98 -25.94 0.20
CA GLU A 477 24.26 -25.27 -0.12
C GLU A 477 24.28 -23.81 0.34
N TYR A 478 23.18 -23.10 0.15
CA TYR A 478 23.04 -21.71 0.52
C TYR A 478 22.84 -21.51 2.03
N ILE A 479 22.22 -22.48 2.69
CA ILE A 479 22.12 -22.49 4.15
C ILE A 479 23.50 -22.65 4.77
N VAL A 480 24.37 -23.51 4.23
CA VAL A 480 25.75 -23.62 4.72
C VAL A 480 26.49 -22.29 4.59
N LYS A 481 26.38 -21.61 3.43
CA LYS A 481 26.95 -20.27 3.23
C LYS A 481 26.38 -19.24 4.22
N ALA A 482 25.08 -19.29 4.51
CA ALA A 482 24.44 -18.41 5.50
C ALA A 482 24.95 -18.66 6.92
N LEU A 483 25.13 -19.93 7.29
CA LEU A 483 25.69 -20.33 8.58
C LEU A 483 27.15 -19.88 8.73
N GLU A 484 27.96 -19.95 7.67
CA GLU A 484 29.34 -19.44 7.65
C GLU A 484 29.40 -17.92 7.87
N LEU A 485 28.53 -17.16 7.20
CA LEU A 485 28.48 -15.71 7.38
C LEU A 485 28.01 -15.32 8.80
N ILE A 486 27.05 -16.05 9.37
CA ILE A 486 26.60 -15.83 10.76
C ILE A 486 27.69 -16.25 11.75
N LEU A 487 28.43 -17.33 11.48
CA LEU A 487 29.58 -17.75 12.28
C LEU A 487 30.65 -16.67 12.33
N ASN A 488 30.98 -16.06 11.19
CA ASN A 488 31.95 -14.97 11.10
C ASN A 488 31.53 -13.74 11.94
N ILE A 489 30.23 -13.44 12.03
CA ILE A 489 29.69 -12.37 12.89
C ILE A 489 29.85 -12.68 14.38
N LEU A 490 29.91 -13.96 14.76
CA LEU A 490 30.12 -14.35 16.15
C LEU A 490 31.61 -14.48 16.50
N GLU A 491 32.46 -14.88 15.55
CA GLU A 491 33.90 -15.04 15.78
C GLU A 491 34.66 -13.69 15.79
N HIS A 492 34.14 -12.67 15.11
CA HIS A 492 34.64 -11.28 15.09
C HIS A 492 33.69 -10.30 15.79
#